data_AF-A0A4Q3TJ59-F1
#
_entry.id   AF-A0A4Q3TJ59-F1
#
_cell.length_a   1.000
_cell.length_b   1.000
_cell.length_c   1.000
_cell.angle_alpha   90.00
_cell.angle_beta   90.00
_cell.angle_gamma   90.00
#
_symmetry.space_group_name_H-M   'P 1'
#
loop_
_entity.id
_entity.type
_entity.pdbx_description
1 polymer ?
#
loop_
_entity_poly.entity_id
_entity_poly.type
_entity_poly.pdbx_seq_one_letter_code
_entity_poly.pdbx_strand_id
1 'polypeptide(L)'
;KTPPAKSLLDVMLLMSFFPHLVAGPIVRASDLLPQFERAPRLTREMATHGLLLICWGLFKKTVIASELSVNLVDPVFFDPSAHSAIDIAAAVYGYAVQIYCDFSAYSDMAIGIAALLGYSFPRNFDQPYRANSMQSFWRRWHISLSSWLRDYLYVPLGGGRKGLISSCINVFITMVLGGLWHGAAWTFLAWGALHGGVQVVERLGRAVFGDRKVMPTVAGVLITFHIVCLGWILFRAETFDLAMDMLAGLGRIGPVTMLTPLLLTLIVGGLAMHWLPPRAIEGVAERLKAAPSITLGLLIGIAILLVEAVRPEGVAPFIYFQF
;
A
#
# COMPACT_ATOMS: atom_id res chain seq x y z
N LYS A 1 -11.03 21.08 14.13
CA LYS A 1 -9.71 21.53 14.66
C LYS A 1 -9.50 20.81 15.98
N THR A 2 -8.35 20.16 16.17
CA THR A 2 -8.00 19.48 17.43
C THR A 2 -7.57 20.52 18.47
N PRO A 3 -7.92 20.38 19.76
CA PRO A 3 -7.31 21.18 20.82
C PRO A 3 -5.78 21.01 20.84
N PRO A 4 -5.02 22.02 21.30
CA PRO A 4 -3.58 21.89 21.47
C PRO A 4 -3.26 20.78 22.47
N ALA A 5 -2.09 20.16 22.33
CA ALA A 5 -1.59 19.21 23.31
C ALA A 5 -1.46 19.89 24.68
N LYS A 6 -1.77 19.15 25.76
CA LYS A 6 -1.79 19.70 27.12
C LYS A 6 -0.39 19.90 27.69
N SER A 7 0.60 19.16 27.18
CA SER A 7 1.98 19.22 27.65
C SER A 7 2.99 18.93 26.53
N LEU A 8 4.25 19.33 26.74
CA LEU A 8 5.37 18.93 25.89
C LEU A 8 5.54 17.40 25.86
N LEU A 9 5.26 16.73 26.99
CA LEU A 9 5.34 15.28 27.10
C LEU A 9 4.39 14.59 26.12
N ASP A 10 3.15 15.08 25.97
CA ASP A 10 2.19 14.51 25.02
C ASP A 10 2.64 14.68 23.56
N VAL A 11 3.29 15.80 23.26
CA VAL A 11 3.87 16.06 21.93
C VAL A 11 5.04 15.12 21.67
N MET A 12 5.95 14.99 22.63
CA MET A 12 7.10 14.09 22.52
C MET A 12 6.64 12.64 22.41
N LEU A 13 5.62 12.22 23.16
CA LEU A 13 5.03 10.90 23.06
C LEU A 13 4.38 10.67 21.69
N LEU A 14 3.59 11.62 21.18
CA LEU A 14 3.01 11.54 19.83
C LEU A 14 4.08 11.32 18.76
N MET A 15 5.16 12.10 18.83
CA MET A 15 6.27 12.06 17.88
C MET A 15 7.12 10.79 18.01
N SER A 16 7.29 10.27 19.22
CA SER A 16 8.15 9.11 19.51
C SER A 16 7.40 7.79 19.67
N PHE A 17 6.08 7.77 19.44
CA PHE A 17 5.28 6.55 19.60
C PHE A 17 5.67 5.51 18.55
N PHE A 18 6.53 4.58 18.96
CA PHE A 18 7.27 3.69 18.07
C PHE A 18 6.45 2.84 17.09
N PRO A 19 5.18 2.44 17.34
CA PRO A 19 4.48 1.58 16.39
C PRO A 19 4.29 2.22 15.01
N HIS A 20 4.26 3.56 14.89
CA HIS A 20 4.15 4.23 13.59
C HIS A 20 5.44 4.84 13.04
N LEU A 21 6.51 4.91 13.85
CA LEU A 21 7.72 5.70 13.56
C LEU A 21 8.43 5.34 12.25
N VAL A 22 8.51 4.06 11.91
CA VAL A 22 9.28 3.62 10.74
C VAL A 22 8.46 3.66 9.46
N ALA A 23 7.30 3.02 9.47
CA ALA A 23 6.48 2.79 8.28
C ALA A 23 5.00 2.50 8.59
N GLY A 24 4.51 2.94 9.75
CA GLY A 24 3.11 2.75 10.11
C GLY A 24 2.19 3.77 9.44
N PRO A 25 0.87 3.67 9.66
CA PRO A 25 -0.07 4.68 9.22
C PRO A 25 0.32 6.06 9.79
N ILE A 26 0.23 7.11 8.97
CA ILE A 26 0.41 8.50 9.42
C ILE A 26 -0.73 8.83 10.38
N VAL A 27 -0.44 8.80 11.68
CA VAL A 27 -1.39 9.12 12.74
C VAL A 27 -1.46 10.62 12.97
N ARG A 28 -2.67 11.15 13.17
CA ARG A 28 -2.87 12.57 13.44
C ARG A 28 -2.94 12.80 14.95
N ALA A 29 -2.53 14.00 15.37
CA ALA A 29 -2.73 14.46 16.74
C ALA A 29 -4.21 14.39 17.16
N SER A 30 -5.16 14.61 16.23
CA SER A 30 -6.60 14.44 16.47
C SER A 30 -6.99 13.05 16.93
N ASP A 31 -6.24 12.04 16.51
CA ASP A 31 -6.62 10.64 16.66
C ASP A 31 -5.93 10.06 17.89
N LEU A 32 -4.67 10.43 18.15
CA LEU A 32 -3.86 9.81 19.19
C LEU A 32 -3.85 10.57 20.52
N LEU A 33 -3.85 11.91 20.51
CA LEU A 33 -3.84 12.70 21.76
C LEU A 33 -5.02 12.36 22.69
N PRO A 34 -6.28 12.23 22.20
CA PRO A 34 -7.38 11.84 23.07
C PRO A 34 -7.24 10.42 23.67
N GLN A 35 -6.45 9.54 23.03
CA GLN A 35 -6.18 8.20 23.56
C GLN A 35 -5.14 8.24 24.68
N PHE A 36 -4.16 9.15 24.62
CA PHE A 36 -3.17 9.34 25.70
C PHE A 36 -3.77 9.91 26.99
N GLU A 37 -4.88 10.63 26.90
CA GLU A 37 -5.60 11.15 28.08
C GLU A 37 -6.28 10.07 28.93
N ARG A 38 -6.36 8.83 28.41
CA ARG A 38 -7.02 7.70 29.08
C ARG A 38 -5.97 6.63 29.36
N ALA A 39 -6.13 5.94 30.49
CA ALA A 39 -5.32 4.76 30.76
C ALA A 39 -5.56 3.72 29.64
N PRO A 40 -4.51 3.22 28.96
CA PRO A 40 -4.66 2.27 27.89
C PRO A 40 -5.29 0.97 28.42
N ARG A 41 -6.22 0.40 27.65
CA ARG A 41 -6.92 -0.84 28.01
C ARG A 41 -6.77 -1.85 26.89
N LEU A 42 -6.08 -2.95 27.18
CA LEU A 42 -6.00 -4.09 26.28
C LEU A 42 -7.25 -4.96 26.44
N THR A 43 -8.12 -4.94 25.43
CA THR A 43 -9.27 -5.86 25.37
C THR A 43 -8.89 -7.17 24.71
N ARG A 44 -9.69 -8.22 24.92
CA ARG A 44 -9.49 -9.51 24.27
C ARG A 44 -9.57 -9.41 22.73
N GLU A 45 -10.45 -8.55 22.25
CA GLU A 45 -10.61 -8.24 20.83
C GLU A 45 -9.33 -7.60 20.26
N MET A 46 -8.80 -6.58 20.94
CA MET A 46 -7.55 -5.92 20.55
C MET A 46 -6.37 -6.88 20.55
N ALA A 47 -6.27 -7.74 21.57
CA ALA A 47 -5.22 -8.75 21.65
C ALA A 47 -5.28 -9.74 20.48
N THR A 48 -6.47 -10.30 20.22
CA THR A 48 -6.64 -11.31 19.17
C THR A 48 -6.46 -10.71 17.78
N HIS A 49 -7.04 -9.54 17.53
CA HIS A 49 -6.88 -8.83 16.26
C HIS A 49 -5.43 -8.41 16.02
N GLY A 50 -4.75 -7.87 17.04
CA GLY A 50 -3.38 -7.42 16.93
C GLY A 50 -2.40 -8.54 16.63
N LEU A 51 -2.54 -9.69 17.30
CA LEU A 51 -1.71 -10.87 17.02
C LEU A 51 -1.92 -11.41 15.60
N LEU A 52 -3.17 -11.46 15.12
CA LEU A 52 -3.46 -11.91 13.76
C LEU A 52 -2.89 -10.96 12.70
N LEU A 53 -2.98 -9.64 12.92
CA LEU A 53 -2.38 -8.65 12.03
C LEU A 53 -0.85 -8.75 12.00
N ILE A 54 -0.21 -9.00 13.14
CA ILE A 54 1.24 -9.20 13.20
C ILE A 54 1.64 -10.45 12.40
N CYS A 55 0.99 -11.59 12.63
CA CYS A 55 1.26 -12.81 11.86
C CYS A 55 1.02 -12.65 10.36
N TRP A 56 -0.08 -11.99 9.99
CA TRP A 56 -0.41 -11.74 8.60
C TRP A 56 0.59 -10.78 7.93
N GLY A 57 1.02 -9.75 8.65
CA GLY A 57 2.06 -8.84 8.20
C GLY A 57 3.39 -9.57 8.00
N LEU A 58 3.82 -10.38 8.98
CA LEU A 58 5.03 -11.20 8.85
C LEU A 58 5.00 -12.07 7.59
N PHE A 59 3.92 -12.83 7.38
CA PHE A 59 3.78 -13.67 6.18
C PHE A 59 3.86 -12.87 4.87
N LYS A 60 3.12 -11.76 4.76
CA LYS A 60 3.15 -10.90 3.57
C LYS A 60 4.55 -10.32 3.30
N LYS A 61 5.25 -9.85 4.33
CA LYS A 61 6.58 -9.25 4.21
C LYS A 61 7.63 -10.29 3.87
N THR A 62 7.76 -11.30 4.72
CA THR A 62 8.92 -12.19 4.68
C THR A 62 8.77 -13.30 3.68
N VAL A 63 7.54 -13.70 3.33
CA VAL A 63 7.31 -14.75 2.32
C VAL A 63 6.95 -14.12 0.99
N ILE A 64 5.78 -13.48 0.88
CA ILE A 64 5.27 -13.02 -0.44
C ILE A 64 6.17 -11.94 -1.04
N ALA A 65 6.42 -10.85 -0.30
CA ALA A 65 7.18 -9.73 -0.83
C ALA A 65 8.66 -10.07 -1.05
N SER A 66 9.30 -10.77 -0.10
CA SER A 66 10.71 -11.20 -0.27
C SER A 66 10.90 -12.13 -1.46
N GLU A 67 10.04 -13.14 -1.64
CA GLU A 67 10.13 -14.09 -2.77
C GLU A 67 9.99 -13.37 -4.11
N LEU A 68 8.97 -12.51 -4.24
CA LEU A 68 8.76 -11.75 -5.48
C LEU A 68 9.90 -10.76 -5.75
N SER A 69 10.46 -10.13 -4.71
CA SER A 69 11.60 -9.22 -4.84
C SER A 69 12.81 -9.97 -5.40
N VAL A 70 13.30 -10.95 -4.66
CA VAL A 70 14.61 -11.59 -4.90
C VAL A 70 14.59 -12.43 -6.17
N ASN A 71 13.51 -13.19 -6.41
CA ASN A 71 13.49 -14.21 -7.45
C ASN A 71 12.82 -13.74 -8.76
N LEU A 72 12.30 -12.51 -8.82
CA LEU A 72 11.63 -12.02 -10.03
C LEU A 72 11.86 -10.54 -10.29
N VAL A 73 11.47 -9.68 -9.35
CA VAL A 73 11.43 -8.23 -9.59
C VAL A 73 12.85 -7.66 -9.69
N ASP A 74 13.70 -7.94 -8.72
CA ASP A 74 15.05 -7.36 -8.68
C ASP A 74 15.90 -7.78 -9.89
N PRO A 75 15.96 -9.06 -10.30
CA PRO A 75 16.70 -9.45 -11.50
C PRO A 75 16.16 -8.81 -12.79
N VAL A 76 14.83 -8.74 -12.95
CA VAL A 76 14.24 -8.21 -14.19
C VAL A 76 14.39 -6.69 -14.30
N PHE A 77 14.28 -5.96 -13.19
CA PHE A 77 14.55 -4.52 -13.18
C PHE A 77 16.05 -4.19 -13.23
N PHE A 78 16.93 -5.14 -12.89
CA PHE A 78 18.38 -4.94 -13.00
C PHE A 78 18.86 -4.93 -14.46
N ASP A 79 18.40 -5.89 -15.28
CA ASP A 79 18.71 -5.94 -16.71
C ASP A 79 17.47 -6.33 -17.54
N PRO A 80 16.57 -5.37 -17.83
CA PRO A 80 15.38 -5.65 -18.63
C PRO A 80 15.71 -6.17 -20.02
N SER A 81 16.91 -5.91 -20.55
CA SER A 81 17.28 -6.31 -21.91
C SER A 81 17.44 -7.82 -22.07
N ALA A 82 17.78 -8.52 -20.98
CA ALA A 82 17.95 -9.98 -20.92
C ALA A 82 16.63 -10.76 -20.86
N HIS A 83 15.48 -10.09 -20.73
CA HIS A 83 14.21 -10.72 -20.42
C HIS A 83 13.16 -10.57 -21.53
N SER A 84 12.28 -11.57 -21.64
CA SER A 84 11.14 -11.55 -22.56
C SER A 84 10.04 -10.61 -22.09
N ALA A 85 9.11 -10.26 -22.99
CA ALA A 85 7.92 -9.47 -22.67
C ALA A 85 7.07 -10.10 -21.56
N ILE A 86 7.01 -11.45 -21.50
CA ILE A 86 6.25 -12.17 -20.47
C ILE A 86 6.96 -12.06 -19.12
N ASP A 87 8.28 -12.20 -19.07
CA ASP A 87 9.04 -12.04 -17.83
C ASP A 87 8.93 -10.59 -17.30
N ILE A 88 8.98 -9.60 -18.20
CA ILE A 88 8.80 -8.19 -17.85
C ILE A 88 7.39 -7.92 -17.33
N ALA A 89 6.35 -8.41 -18.02
CA ALA A 89 4.97 -8.27 -17.54
C ALA A 89 4.77 -8.95 -16.17
N ALA A 90 5.35 -10.15 -16.00
CA ALA A 90 5.33 -10.85 -14.72
C ALA A 90 6.05 -10.08 -13.62
N ALA A 91 7.19 -9.45 -13.91
CA ALA A 91 7.92 -8.62 -12.94
C ALA A 91 7.13 -7.35 -12.58
N VAL A 92 6.43 -6.72 -13.52
CA VAL A 92 5.58 -5.55 -13.21
C VAL A 92 4.40 -5.93 -12.31
N TYR A 93 3.73 -7.06 -12.59
CA TYR A 93 2.65 -7.55 -11.72
C TYR A 93 3.18 -8.09 -10.38
N GLY A 94 4.33 -8.76 -10.40
CA GLY A 94 5.07 -9.19 -9.22
C GLY A 94 5.44 -8.01 -8.34
N TYR A 95 5.89 -6.92 -8.94
CA TYR A 95 6.19 -5.69 -8.21
C TYR A 95 4.94 -5.04 -7.62
N ALA A 96 3.80 -5.04 -8.34
CA ALA A 96 2.53 -4.59 -7.78
C ALA A 96 2.15 -5.39 -6.52
N VAL A 97 2.28 -6.72 -6.54
CA VAL A 97 2.03 -7.54 -5.35
C VAL A 97 3.09 -7.29 -4.27
N GLN A 98 4.36 -7.22 -4.63
CA GLN A 98 5.47 -6.96 -3.71
C GLN A 98 5.27 -5.65 -2.96
N ILE A 99 5.09 -4.51 -3.65
CA ILE A 99 4.94 -3.19 -3.01
C ILE A 99 3.71 -3.15 -2.10
N TYR A 100 2.62 -3.80 -2.50
CA TYR A 100 1.43 -3.92 -1.66
C TYR A 100 1.69 -4.78 -0.42
N CYS A 101 2.22 -5.99 -0.58
CA CYS A 101 2.46 -6.92 0.51
C CYS A 101 3.50 -6.40 1.49
N ASP A 102 4.58 -5.80 0.99
CA ASP A 102 5.61 -5.15 1.79
C ASP A 102 4.99 -4.05 2.65
N PHE A 103 4.35 -3.07 2.01
CA PHE A 103 3.90 -1.89 2.74
C PHE A 103 2.67 -2.15 3.63
N SER A 104 1.73 -2.95 3.15
CA SER A 104 0.59 -3.34 3.97
C SER A 104 0.98 -4.26 5.12
N ALA A 105 2.08 -5.02 5.02
CA ALA A 105 2.60 -5.80 6.14
C ALA A 105 3.10 -4.92 7.28
N TYR A 106 3.91 -3.90 6.97
CA TYR A 106 4.37 -2.94 7.99
C TYR A 106 3.18 -2.21 8.63
N SER A 107 2.19 -1.81 7.84
CA SER A 107 0.98 -1.18 8.36
C SER A 107 0.19 -2.12 9.27
N ASP A 108 0.02 -3.39 8.91
CA ASP A 108 -0.69 -4.37 9.73
C ASP A 108 0.05 -4.66 11.05
N MET A 109 1.37 -4.86 10.99
CA MET A 109 2.19 -5.05 12.20
C MET A 109 2.12 -3.81 13.11
N ALA A 110 2.22 -2.59 12.55
CA ALA A 110 2.09 -1.34 13.29
C ALA A 110 0.73 -1.22 14.00
N ILE A 111 -0.37 -1.48 13.28
CA ILE A 111 -1.74 -1.47 13.83
C ILE A 111 -1.87 -2.55 14.92
N GLY A 112 -1.31 -3.74 14.70
CA GLY A 112 -1.38 -4.83 15.65
C GLY A 112 -0.60 -4.56 16.94
N ILE A 113 0.62 -4.03 16.84
CA ILE A 113 1.44 -3.63 17.99
C ILE A 113 0.75 -2.50 18.76
N ALA A 114 0.21 -1.48 18.08
CA ALA A 114 -0.56 -0.43 18.73
C ALA A 114 -1.77 -1.00 19.50
N ALA A 115 -2.49 -1.96 18.92
CA ALA A 115 -3.61 -2.63 19.57
C ALA A 115 -3.18 -3.41 20.82
N LEU A 116 -2.02 -4.09 20.79
CA LEU A 116 -1.46 -4.76 21.98
C LEU A 116 -1.09 -3.78 23.10
N LEU A 117 -0.76 -2.53 22.76
CA LEU A 117 -0.49 -1.46 23.71
C LEU A 117 -1.77 -0.73 24.17
N GLY A 118 -2.95 -1.13 23.70
CA GLY A 118 -4.21 -0.50 24.06
C GLY A 118 -4.56 0.76 23.24
N TYR A 119 -3.93 0.96 22.08
CA TYR A 119 -4.18 2.07 21.16
C TYR A 119 -4.77 1.61 19.83
N SER A 120 -5.54 2.47 19.19
CA SER A 120 -6.16 2.23 17.90
C SER A 120 -5.53 3.10 16.82
N PHE A 121 -5.06 2.46 15.74
CA PHE A 121 -4.56 3.12 14.54
C PHE A 121 -5.54 2.99 13.37
N PRO A 122 -5.56 3.97 12.44
CA PRO A 122 -6.37 3.88 11.24
C PRO A 122 -5.79 2.82 10.28
N ARG A 123 -6.67 2.17 9.51
CA ARG A 123 -6.26 1.28 8.42
C ARG A 123 -5.58 2.08 7.31
N ASN A 124 -4.50 1.52 6.76
CA ASN A 124 -3.76 2.17 5.69
C ASN A 124 -4.09 1.62 4.28
N PHE A 125 -4.63 0.40 4.21
CA PHE A 125 -4.99 -0.24 2.94
C PHE A 125 -6.40 -0.86 2.99
N ASP A 126 -7.12 -0.75 1.87
CA ASP A 126 -8.44 -1.38 1.69
C ASP A 126 -8.62 -1.97 0.28
N GLN A 127 -7.92 -3.09 0.05
CA GLN A 127 -7.98 -3.88 -1.18
C GLN A 127 -7.86 -2.99 -2.45
N PRO A 128 -6.75 -2.25 -2.63
CA PRO A 128 -6.63 -1.20 -3.64
C PRO A 128 -6.76 -1.68 -5.10
N TYR A 129 -6.31 -2.89 -5.44
CA TYR A 129 -6.38 -3.40 -6.82
C TYR A 129 -7.78 -3.81 -7.31
N ARG A 130 -8.81 -3.75 -6.45
CA ARG A 130 -10.21 -3.84 -6.87
C ARG A 130 -10.83 -2.48 -7.25
N ALA A 131 -10.03 -1.41 -7.23
CA ALA A 131 -10.51 -0.07 -7.55
C ALA A 131 -10.89 0.05 -9.02
N ASN A 132 -12.09 0.58 -9.28
CA ASN A 132 -12.62 0.78 -10.64
C ASN A 132 -12.36 2.18 -11.22
N SER A 133 -11.59 3.01 -10.51
CA SER A 133 -11.16 4.34 -10.91
C SER A 133 -9.91 4.72 -10.11
N MET A 134 -9.10 5.63 -10.65
CA MET A 134 -7.93 6.18 -9.98
C MET A 134 -8.31 6.89 -8.68
N GLN A 135 -9.44 7.61 -8.64
CA GLN A 135 -9.93 8.18 -7.39
C GLN A 135 -10.26 7.10 -6.34
N SER A 136 -10.88 5.98 -6.73
CA SER A 136 -11.17 4.87 -5.82
C SER A 136 -9.88 4.19 -5.34
N PHE A 137 -8.88 4.07 -6.21
CA PHE A 137 -7.55 3.54 -5.86
C PHE A 137 -6.89 4.36 -4.74
N TRP A 138 -6.82 5.68 -4.89
CA TRP A 138 -6.22 6.56 -3.87
C TRP A 138 -7.01 6.67 -2.57
N ARG A 139 -8.26 6.23 -2.53
CA ARG A 139 -9.03 6.08 -1.28
C ARG A 139 -8.78 4.75 -0.57
N ARG A 140 -8.03 3.83 -1.21
CA ARG A 140 -7.77 2.46 -0.76
C ARG A 140 -6.29 2.14 -0.60
N TRP A 141 -5.43 2.91 -1.26
CA TRP A 141 -3.97 2.80 -1.21
C TRP A 141 -3.41 3.90 -0.31
N HIS A 142 -2.52 3.53 0.63
CA HIS A 142 -1.82 4.44 1.53
C HIS A 142 -2.75 5.54 2.10
N ILE A 143 -3.87 5.11 2.68
CA ILE A 143 -5.02 5.95 3.06
C ILE A 143 -4.58 7.09 3.99
N SER A 144 -3.65 6.83 4.90
CA SER A 144 -3.17 7.87 5.83
C SER A 144 -2.47 9.00 5.08
N LEU A 145 -1.56 8.69 4.14
CA LEU A 145 -0.89 9.69 3.29
C LEU A 145 -1.86 10.38 2.34
N SER A 146 -2.70 9.62 1.65
CA SER A 146 -3.69 10.17 0.72
C SER A 146 -4.64 11.15 1.41
N SER A 147 -5.07 10.83 2.63
CA SER A 147 -5.87 11.73 3.46
C SER A 147 -5.09 12.95 3.93
N TRP A 148 -3.80 12.80 4.24
CA TRP A 148 -2.93 13.88 4.66
C TRP A 148 -2.71 14.88 3.51
N LEU A 149 -2.33 14.39 2.32
CA LEU A 149 -2.20 15.21 1.11
C LEU A 149 -3.51 15.91 0.77
N ARG A 150 -4.65 15.22 0.92
CA ARG A 150 -5.95 15.84 0.72
C ARG A 150 -6.17 17.02 1.68
N ASP A 151 -5.97 16.81 2.97
CA ASP A 151 -6.37 17.77 4.01
C ASP A 151 -5.37 18.91 4.21
N TYR A 152 -4.08 18.65 3.98
CA TYR A 152 -2.99 19.60 4.20
C TYR A 152 -2.42 20.21 2.91
N LEU A 153 -2.76 19.69 1.73
CA LEU A 153 -2.30 20.24 0.44
C LEU A 153 -3.48 20.56 -0.50
N TYR A 154 -4.27 19.57 -0.90
CA TYR A 154 -5.35 19.77 -1.87
C TYR A 154 -6.43 20.77 -1.39
N VAL A 155 -6.91 20.62 -0.14
CA VAL A 155 -7.94 21.50 0.43
C VAL A 155 -7.43 22.94 0.59
N PRO A 156 -6.24 23.20 1.17
CA PRO A 156 -5.66 24.54 1.22
C PRO A 156 -5.46 25.22 -0.14
N LEU A 157 -5.16 24.47 -1.21
CA LEU A 157 -5.08 25.01 -2.59
C LEU A 157 -6.44 25.47 -3.15
N GLY A 158 -7.54 25.25 -2.42
CA GLY A 158 -8.91 25.59 -2.81
C GLY A 158 -9.77 24.36 -3.12
N GLY A 159 -9.19 23.16 -3.08
CA GLY A 159 -9.87 21.89 -3.30
C GLY A 159 -10.71 21.91 -4.60
N GLY A 160 -11.98 21.54 -4.48
CA GLY A 160 -12.96 21.60 -5.58
C GLY A 160 -13.87 22.83 -5.57
N ARG A 161 -13.63 23.83 -4.69
CA ARG A 161 -14.57 24.93 -4.45
C ARG A 161 -14.52 26.04 -5.51
N LYS A 162 -13.41 26.13 -6.26
CA LYS A 162 -13.17 27.16 -7.29
C LYS A 162 -13.48 26.67 -8.71
N GLY A 163 -14.39 25.71 -8.86
CA GLY A 163 -14.80 25.15 -10.15
C GLY A 163 -13.87 24.03 -10.68
N LEU A 164 -14.24 23.48 -11.85
CA LEU A 164 -13.64 22.29 -12.44
C LEU A 164 -12.14 22.48 -12.76
N ILE A 165 -11.77 23.59 -13.43
CA ILE A 165 -10.38 23.87 -13.83
C ILE A 165 -9.47 23.93 -12.60
N SER A 166 -9.85 24.70 -11.58
CA SER A 166 -9.07 24.79 -10.34
C SER A 166 -8.99 23.44 -9.65
N SER A 167 -10.06 22.64 -9.64
CA SER A 167 -9.99 21.28 -9.08
C SER A 167 -9.03 20.37 -9.84
N CYS A 168 -8.92 20.51 -11.16
CA CYS A 168 -8.00 19.73 -11.99
C CYS A 168 -6.54 20.13 -11.72
N ILE A 169 -6.26 21.44 -11.68
CA ILE A 169 -4.93 21.96 -11.33
C ILE A 169 -4.53 21.52 -9.93
N ASN A 170 -5.42 21.67 -8.94
CA ASN A 170 -5.15 21.33 -7.55
C ASN A 170 -4.85 19.84 -7.37
N VAL A 171 -5.61 18.94 -8.02
CA VAL A 171 -5.33 17.50 -7.93
C VAL A 171 -4.03 17.14 -8.63
N PHE A 172 -3.73 17.74 -9.79
CA PHE A 172 -2.48 17.50 -10.50
C PHE A 172 -1.27 17.92 -9.66
N ILE A 173 -1.28 19.14 -9.12
CA ILE A 173 -0.24 19.65 -8.21
C ILE A 173 -0.10 18.74 -6.98
N THR A 174 -1.22 18.33 -6.38
CA THR A 174 -1.19 17.45 -5.20
C THR A 174 -0.49 16.13 -5.49
N MET A 175 -0.74 15.52 -6.66
CA MET A 175 -0.12 14.25 -7.03
C MET A 175 1.35 14.39 -7.42
N VAL A 176 1.72 15.48 -8.11
CA VAL A 176 3.13 15.77 -8.45
C VAL A 176 3.96 16.02 -7.19
N LEU A 177 3.46 16.83 -6.26
CA LEU A 177 4.12 17.05 -4.97
C LEU A 177 4.13 15.78 -4.12
N GLY A 178 3.09 14.96 -4.20
CA GLY A 178 3.07 13.62 -3.60
C GLY A 178 4.14 12.70 -4.19
N GLY A 179 4.38 12.76 -5.50
CA GLY A 179 5.50 12.08 -6.16
C GLY A 179 6.85 12.55 -5.61
N LEU A 180 7.07 13.86 -5.59
CA LEU A 180 8.33 14.45 -5.07
C LEU A 180 8.57 14.16 -3.58
N TRP A 181 7.52 13.89 -2.80
CA TRP A 181 7.66 13.43 -1.41
C TRP A 181 8.32 12.04 -1.31
N HIS A 182 8.18 11.19 -2.33
CA HIS A 182 8.84 9.89 -2.38
C HIS A 182 10.34 9.97 -2.73
N GLY A 183 10.75 10.98 -3.50
CA GLY A 183 12.15 11.23 -3.84
C GLY A 183 12.32 12.31 -4.89
N ALA A 184 13.56 12.80 -5.05
CA ALA A 184 13.89 13.90 -5.97
C ALA A 184 14.15 13.46 -7.42
N ALA A 185 14.04 12.16 -7.73
CA ALA A 185 14.26 11.63 -9.07
C ALA A 185 13.14 12.00 -10.07
N TRP A 186 13.51 12.12 -11.35
CA TRP A 186 12.55 12.40 -12.44
C TRP A 186 11.46 11.33 -12.56
N THR A 187 11.78 10.09 -12.20
CA THR A 187 10.84 8.97 -12.17
C THR A 187 9.66 9.23 -11.23
N PHE A 188 9.90 9.80 -10.04
CA PHE A 188 8.85 10.17 -9.10
C PHE A 188 8.00 11.36 -9.55
N LEU A 189 8.63 12.34 -10.21
CA LEU A 189 7.88 13.43 -10.85
C LEU A 189 6.95 12.89 -11.94
N ALA A 190 7.46 12.02 -12.82
CA ALA A 190 6.68 11.39 -13.88
C ALA A 190 5.56 10.50 -13.32
N TRP A 191 5.83 9.75 -12.25
CA TRP A 191 4.84 8.97 -11.52
C TRP A 191 3.71 9.85 -10.98
N GLY A 192 4.04 10.95 -10.31
CA GLY A 192 3.07 11.91 -9.79
C GLY A 192 2.23 12.57 -10.90
N ALA A 193 2.89 12.92 -12.01
CA ALA A 193 2.24 13.48 -13.19
C ALA A 193 1.28 12.48 -13.85
N LEU A 194 1.64 11.20 -13.97
CA LEU A 194 0.78 10.14 -14.49
C LEU A 194 -0.50 10.01 -13.66
N HIS A 195 -0.36 9.85 -12.34
CA HIS A 195 -1.52 9.70 -11.45
C HIS A 195 -2.37 10.97 -11.38
N GLY A 196 -1.73 12.16 -11.41
CA GLY A 196 -2.41 13.45 -11.49
C GLY A 196 -3.20 13.62 -12.78
N GLY A 197 -2.57 13.33 -13.93
CA GLY A 197 -3.17 13.43 -15.26
C GLY A 197 -4.37 12.52 -15.41
N VAL A 198 -4.27 11.27 -14.97
CA VAL A 198 -5.41 10.32 -14.99
C VAL A 198 -6.57 10.84 -14.14
N GLN A 199 -6.31 11.39 -12.95
CA GLN A 199 -7.38 11.99 -12.13
C GLN A 199 -8.00 13.24 -12.77
N VAL A 200 -7.23 14.04 -13.52
CA VAL A 200 -7.76 15.15 -14.31
C VAL A 200 -8.69 14.63 -15.40
N VAL A 201 -8.26 13.63 -16.18
CA VAL A 201 -9.07 13.00 -17.23
C VAL A 201 -10.37 12.45 -16.65
N GLU A 202 -10.32 11.75 -15.52
CA GLU A 202 -11.53 11.24 -14.86
C GLU A 202 -12.48 12.35 -14.41
N ARG A 203 -11.96 13.49 -13.92
CA ARG A 203 -12.78 14.64 -13.50
C ARG A 203 -13.44 15.33 -14.68
N LEU A 204 -12.70 15.54 -15.77
CA LEU A 204 -13.24 16.11 -17.00
C LEU A 204 -14.29 15.18 -17.61
N GLY A 205 -14.01 13.88 -17.66
CA GLY A 205 -14.96 12.86 -18.12
C GLY A 205 -16.26 12.86 -17.33
N ARG A 206 -16.19 12.91 -15.98
CA ARG A 206 -17.38 13.05 -15.13
C ARG A 206 -18.16 14.35 -15.39
N ALA A 207 -17.47 15.44 -15.70
CA ALA A 207 -18.14 16.71 -16.02
C ALA A 207 -18.90 16.67 -17.36
N VAL A 208 -18.37 15.94 -18.35
CA VAL A 208 -18.97 15.82 -19.69
C VAL A 208 -20.07 14.74 -19.73
N PHE A 209 -19.83 13.57 -19.15
CA PHE A 209 -20.72 12.41 -19.25
C PHE A 209 -21.63 12.22 -18.02
N GLY A 210 -21.46 13.04 -16.98
CA GLY A 210 -22.12 12.90 -15.68
C GLY A 210 -21.62 11.67 -14.89
N ASP A 211 -22.34 11.32 -13.83
CA ASP A 211 -22.07 10.11 -13.02
C ASP A 211 -22.63 8.82 -13.65
N ARG A 212 -22.95 8.85 -14.95
CA ARG A 212 -23.39 7.65 -15.67
C ARG A 212 -22.26 6.63 -15.65
N LYS A 213 -22.58 5.35 -15.43
CA LYS A 213 -21.60 4.26 -15.60
C LYS A 213 -21.29 4.10 -17.08
N VAL A 214 -20.39 4.93 -17.61
CA VAL A 214 -19.93 4.86 -19.00
C VAL A 214 -19.13 3.58 -19.25
N MET A 215 -18.54 3.00 -18.20
CA MET A 215 -17.69 1.83 -18.27
C MET A 215 -18.17 0.71 -17.34
N PRO A 216 -18.24 -0.56 -17.81
CA PRO A 216 -18.49 -1.71 -16.94
C PRO A 216 -17.48 -1.76 -15.80
N THR A 217 -17.93 -2.16 -14.61
CA THR A 217 -17.08 -2.14 -13.40
C THR A 217 -15.81 -2.98 -13.57
N VAL A 218 -15.90 -4.14 -14.21
CA VAL A 218 -14.74 -5.01 -14.49
C VAL A 218 -13.73 -4.30 -15.40
N ALA A 219 -14.18 -3.66 -16.49
CA ALA A 219 -13.31 -2.90 -17.38
C ALA A 219 -12.62 -1.73 -16.64
N GLY A 220 -13.35 -1.02 -15.78
CA GLY A 220 -12.77 0.02 -14.93
C GLY A 220 -11.71 -0.48 -13.97
N VAL A 221 -11.89 -1.67 -13.38
CA VAL A 221 -10.87 -2.31 -12.54
C VAL A 221 -9.63 -2.65 -13.35
N LEU A 222 -9.80 -3.30 -14.50
CA LEU A 222 -8.67 -3.67 -15.37
C LEU A 222 -7.90 -2.44 -15.83
N ILE A 223 -8.57 -1.41 -16.32
CA ILE A 223 -7.92 -0.17 -16.79
C ILE A 223 -7.19 0.52 -15.63
N THR A 224 -7.84 0.67 -14.47
CA THR A 224 -7.21 1.29 -13.31
C THR A 224 -5.98 0.51 -12.86
N PHE A 225 -6.07 -0.82 -12.79
CA PHE A 225 -4.96 -1.67 -12.39
C PHE A 225 -3.76 -1.56 -13.35
N HIS A 226 -3.99 -1.55 -14.66
CA HIS A 226 -2.90 -1.41 -15.63
C HIS A 226 -2.26 -0.02 -15.60
N ILE A 227 -3.05 1.05 -15.42
CA ILE A 227 -2.50 2.40 -15.22
C ILE A 227 -1.63 2.44 -13.95
N VAL A 228 -2.07 1.80 -12.87
CA VAL A 228 -1.30 1.69 -11.63
C VAL A 228 -0.01 0.89 -11.86
N CYS A 229 -0.05 -0.19 -12.64
CA CYS A 229 1.14 -0.96 -13.01
C CYS A 229 2.14 -0.14 -13.85
N LEU A 230 1.67 0.70 -14.77
CA LEU A 230 2.53 1.65 -15.50
C LEU A 230 3.19 2.64 -14.53
N GLY A 231 2.43 3.13 -13.54
CA GLY A 231 3.00 3.91 -12.44
C GLY A 231 4.08 3.13 -11.69
N TRP A 232 3.84 1.85 -11.39
CA TRP A 232 4.81 1.03 -10.68
C TRP A 232 6.13 0.81 -11.42
N ILE A 233 6.14 0.79 -12.76
CA ILE A 233 7.39 0.80 -13.54
C ILE A 233 8.20 2.07 -13.20
N LEU A 234 7.54 3.24 -13.26
CA LEU A 234 8.19 4.52 -12.92
C LEU A 234 8.62 4.55 -11.46
N PHE A 235 7.84 3.99 -10.54
CA PHE A 235 8.16 4.01 -9.11
C PHE A 235 9.35 3.10 -8.75
N ARG A 236 9.50 1.96 -9.43
CA ARG A 236 10.59 1.00 -9.16
C ARG A 236 11.90 1.34 -9.86
N ALA A 237 11.84 1.96 -11.03
CA ALA A 237 13.01 2.22 -11.83
C ALA A 237 13.92 3.27 -11.17
N GLU A 238 15.21 2.95 -11.08
CA GLU A 238 16.24 3.85 -10.52
C GLU A 238 16.51 5.05 -11.44
N THR A 239 16.31 4.88 -12.76
CA THR A 239 16.47 5.93 -13.76
C THR A 239 15.30 5.97 -14.72
N PHE A 240 15.13 7.11 -15.39
CA PHE A 240 14.08 7.26 -16.41
C PHE A 240 14.37 6.36 -17.63
N ASP A 241 15.63 6.18 -18.00
CA ASP A 241 16.05 5.29 -19.09
C ASP A 241 15.66 3.84 -18.79
N LEU A 242 15.91 3.36 -17.56
CA LEU A 242 15.50 2.03 -17.14
C LEU A 242 13.98 1.83 -17.23
N ALA A 243 13.20 2.85 -16.86
CA ALA A 243 11.74 2.79 -17.02
C ALA A 243 11.34 2.68 -18.50
N MET A 244 12.05 3.33 -19.41
CA MET A 244 11.81 3.21 -20.86
C MET A 244 12.23 1.84 -21.40
N ASP A 245 13.35 1.29 -20.91
CA ASP A 245 13.79 -0.07 -21.28
C ASP A 245 12.78 -1.13 -20.85
N MET A 246 12.19 -0.99 -19.67
CA MET A 246 11.09 -1.84 -19.20
C MET A 246 9.87 -1.75 -20.13
N LEU A 247 9.46 -0.53 -20.52
CA LEU A 247 8.33 -0.34 -21.43
C LEU A 247 8.61 -0.90 -22.84
N ALA A 248 9.81 -0.68 -23.37
CA ALA A 248 10.22 -1.23 -24.66
C ALA A 248 10.27 -2.76 -24.64
N GLY A 249 10.73 -3.34 -23.53
CA GLY A 249 10.82 -4.78 -23.35
C GLY A 249 9.46 -5.50 -23.33
N LEU A 250 8.35 -4.81 -23.07
CA LEU A 250 6.99 -5.38 -23.20
C LEU A 250 6.65 -5.81 -24.64
N GLY A 251 7.41 -5.35 -25.64
CA GLY A 251 7.30 -5.81 -27.03
C GLY A 251 8.29 -6.92 -27.43
N ARG A 252 9.20 -7.32 -26.53
CA ARG A 252 10.29 -8.25 -26.85
C ARG A 252 9.83 -9.71 -26.80
N ILE A 253 9.82 -10.37 -27.95
CA ILE A 253 9.54 -11.82 -28.01
C ILE A 253 10.79 -12.60 -27.59
N GLY A 254 10.63 -13.54 -26.67
CA GLY A 254 11.72 -14.38 -26.17
C GLY A 254 11.18 -15.53 -25.30
N PRO A 255 12.05 -16.46 -24.87
CA PRO A 255 11.66 -17.51 -23.94
C PRO A 255 11.31 -16.93 -22.57
N VAL A 256 10.36 -17.55 -21.88
CA VAL A 256 10.02 -17.24 -20.49
C VAL A 256 11.02 -17.96 -19.58
N THR A 257 11.87 -17.22 -18.90
CA THR A 257 12.97 -17.79 -18.09
C THR A 257 12.83 -17.56 -16.60
N MET A 258 12.08 -16.54 -16.19
CA MET A 258 11.98 -16.14 -14.77
C MET A 258 10.73 -16.69 -14.09
N LEU A 259 9.63 -16.86 -14.84
CA LEU A 259 8.33 -17.19 -14.25
C LEU A 259 8.22 -18.66 -13.84
N THR A 260 8.43 -18.94 -12.55
CA THR A 260 8.19 -20.27 -11.96
C THR A 260 6.73 -20.45 -11.51
N PRO A 261 6.26 -21.71 -11.32
CA PRO A 261 4.91 -21.96 -10.79
C PRO A 261 4.66 -21.31 -9.42
N LEU A 262 5.68 -21.24 -8.55
CA LEU A 262 5.58 -20.57 -7.25
C LEU A 262 5.36 -19.07 -7.44
N LEU A 263 6.19 -18.41 -8.25
CA LEU A 263 6.08 -16.97 -8.52
C LEU A 263 4.72 -16.63 -9.13
N LEU A 264 4.26 -17.42 -10.10
CA LEU A 264 2.93 -17.23 -10.68
C LEU A 264 1.82 -17.37 -9.63
N THR A 265 1.95 -18.36 -8.72
CA THR A 265 0.99 -18.56 -7.63
C THR A 265 0.99 -17.38 -6.65
N LEU A 266 2.15 -16.84 -6.31
CA LEU A 266 2.27 -15.66 -5.44
C LEU A 266 1.68 -14.41 -6.10
N ILE A 267 1.91 -14.20 -7.41
CA ILE A 267 1.32 -13.09 -8.16
C ILE A 267 -0.20 -13.22 -8.19
N VAL A 268 -0.72 -14.37 -8.66
CA VAL A 268 -2.16 -14.59 -8.80
C VAL A 268 -2.85 -14.56 -7.44
N GLY A 269 -2.27 -15.20 -6.42
CA GLY A 269 -2.79 -15.20 -5.05
C GLY A 269 -2.76 -13.81 -4.40
N GLY A 270 -1.67 -13.07 -4.59
CA GLY A 270 -1.51 -11.71 -4.10
C GLY A 270 -2.44 -10.70 -4.78
N LEU A 271 -2.82 -10.93 -6.04
CA LEU A 271 -3.89 -10.16 -6.68
C LEU A 271 -5.27 -10.62 -6.18
N ALA A 272 -5.52 -11.93 -6.13
CA ALA A 272 -6.80 -12.52 -5.73
C ALA A 272 -7.23 -12.14 -4.31
N MET A 273 -6.28 -11.91 -3.38
CA MET A 273 -6.61 -11.49 -2.01
C MET A 273 -7.38 -10.16 -1.93
N HIS A 274 -7.35 -9.33 -2.97
CA HIS A 274 -8.14 -8.09 -3.04
C HIS A 274 -9.64 -8.35 -3.21
N TRP A 275 -10.06 -9.58 -3.52
CA TRP A 275 -11.46 -10.00 -3.65
C TRP A 275 -11.96 -10.82 -2.45
N LEU A 276 -11.13 -11.03 -1.42
CA LEU A 276 -11.59 -11.63 -0.17
C LEU A 276 -12.65 -10.73 0.52
N PRO A 277 -13.52 -11.29 1.39
CA PRO A 277 -14.47 -10.51 2.14
C PRO A 277 -13.79 -9.34 2.87
N PRO A 278 -14.34 -8.11 2.76
CA PRO A 278 -13.86 -7.00 3.55
C PRO A 278 -13.91 -7.39 5.03
N ARG A 279 -12.81 -7.17 5.74
CA ARG A 279 -12.67 -7.49 7.17
C ARG A 279 -12.60 -8.98 7.53
N ALA A 280 -12.05 -9.80 6.63
CA ALA A 280 -11.86 -11.23 6.90
C ALA A 280 -11.03 -11.49 8.17
N ILE A 281 -9.97 -10.70 8.41
CA ILE A 281 -9.11 -10.84 9.59
C ILE A 281 -9.87 -10.50 10.87
N GLU A 282 -10.65 -9.41 10.87
CA GLU A 282 -11.51 -9.04 11.99
C GLU A 282 -12.55 -10.14 12.27
N GLY A 283 -13.13 -10.75 11.24
CA GLY A 283 -14.05 -11.88 11.39
C GLY A 283 -13.40 -13.14 12.00
N VAL A 284 -12.14 -13.41 11.66
CA VAL A 284 -11.35 -14.50 12.29
C VAL A 284 -11.01 -14.15 13.74
N ALA A 285 -10.62 -12.90 14.00
CA ALA A 285 -10.35 -12.41 15.36
C ALA A 285 -11.56 -12.58 16.28
N GLU A 286 -12.74 -12.24 15.78
CA GLU A 286 -14.01 -12.38 16.51
C GLU A 286 -14.34 -13.83 16.88
N ARG A 287 -13.96 -14.80 16.03
CA ARG A 287 -14.12 -16.23 16.34
C ARG A 287 -13.08 -16.73 17.33
N LEU A 288 -11.82 -16.28 17.19
CA LEU A 288 -10.71 -16.70 18.04
C LEU A 288 -10.68 -16.01 19.41
N LYS A 289 -11.44 -14.92 19.61
CA LYS A 289 -11.45 -14.19 20.89
C LYS A 289 -11.89 -15.06 22.07
N ALA A 290 -12.74 -16.07 21.83
CA ALA A 290 -13.25 -16.98 22.85
C ALA A 290 -12.26 -18.11 23.20
N ALA A 291 -11.19 -18.32 22.42
CA ALA A 291 -10.22 -19.37 22.69
C ALA A 291 -9.43 -19.09 23.99
N PRO A 292 -8.98 -20.12 24.73
CA PRO A 292 -8.07 -19.90 25.86
C PRO A 292 -6.78 -19.21 25.42
N SER A 293 -6.17 -18.40 26.31
CA SER A 293 -4.96 -17.64 25.98
C SER A 293 -3.78 -18.54 25.57
N ILE A 294 -3.64 -19.71 26.21
CA ILE A 294 -2.61 -20.69 25.86
C ILE A 294 -2.82 -21.21 24.43
N THR A 295 -4.06 -21.55 24.07
CA THR A 295 -4.40 -22.00 22.72
C THR A 295 -4.11 -20.93 21.68
N LEU A 296 -4.51 -19.68 21.93
CA LEU A 296 -4.19 -18.57 21.04
C LEU A 296 -2.69 -18.37 20.90
N GLY A 297 -1.94 -18.41 22.01
CA GLY A 297 -0.49 -18.31 22.01
C GLY A 297 0.19 -19.41 21.20
N LEU A 298 -0.24 -20.67 21.35
CA LEU A 298 0.27 -21.79 20.57
C LEU A 298 -0.03 -21.66 19.08
N LEU A 299 -1.26 -21.28 18.71
CA LEU A 299 -1.64 -21.08 17.32
C LEU A 299 -0.80 -19.99 16.64
N ILE A 300 -0.62 -18.86 17.33
CA ILE A 300 0.19 -17.74 16.85
C ILE A 300 1.68 -18.15 16.77
N GLY A 301 2.20 -18.85 17.79
CA GLY A 301 3.57 -19.35 17.79
C GLY A 301 3.84 -20.31 16.64
N ILE A 302 2.96 -21.28 16.40
CA ILE A 302 3.04 -22.20 15.26
C ILE A 302 2.98 -21.43 13.94
N ALA A 303 2.06 -20.47 13.80
CA ALA A 303 1.97 -19.66 12.59
C ALA A 303 3.26 -18.89 12.30
N ILE A 304 3.89 -18.29 13.32
CA ILE A 304 5.18 -17.60 13.16
C ILE A 304 6.29 -18.60 12.78
N LEU A 305 6.35 -19.77 13.41
CA LEU A 305 7.34 -20.80 13.06
C LEU A 305 7.17 -21.32 11.62
N LEU A 306 5.93 -21.43 11.14
CA LEU A 306 5.65 -21.79 9.74
C LEU A 306 6.09 -20.68 8.77
N VAL A 307 5.87 -19.41 9.11
CA VAL A 307 6.37 -18.28 8.33
C VAL A 307 7.90 -18.30 8.26
N GLU A 308 8.56 -18.57 9.38
CA GLU A 308 10.02 -18.68 9.46
C GLU A 308 10.55 -19.87 8.66
N ALA A 309 9.84 -21.00 8.65
CA ALA A 309 10.25 -22.18 7.92
C ALA A 309 10.09 -22.06 6.39
N VAL A 310 9.21 -21.18 5.91
CA VAL A 310 8.87 -21.04 4.49
C VAL A 310 9.49 -19.79 3.85
N ARG A 311 9.93 -18.80 4.65
CA ARG A 311 10.56 -17.60 4.09
C ARG A 311 11.90 -17.95 3.41
N PRO A 312 12.27 -17.25 2.31
CA PRO A 312 13.59 -17.39 1.71
C PRO A 312 14.70 -16.97 2.68
N GLU A 313 15.93 -17.39 2.38
CA GLU A 313 17.11 -16.85 3.05
C GLU A 313 17.27 -15.35 2.71
N GLY A 314 17.35 -14.53 3.75
CA GLY A 314 17.37 -13.06 3.62
C GLY A 314 15.97 -12.45 3.62
N VAL A 315 15.89 -11.20 4.07
CA VAL A 315 14.65 -10.40 4.04
C VAL A 315 14.91 -9.22 3.12
N ALA A 316 14.12 -9.08 2.07
CA ALA A 316 14.22 -7.93 1.18
C ALA A 316 14.10 -6.63 2.01
N PRO A 317 14.95 -5.60 1.78
CA PRO A 317 14.84 -4.34 2.48
C PRO A 317 13.44 -3.74 2.37
N PHE A 318 13.05 -2.91 3.33
CA PHE A 318 11.79 -2.18 3.20
C PHE A 318 11.87 -1.23 2.00
N ILE A 319 10.83 -1.22 1.17
CA ILE A 319 10.86 -0.54 -0.14
C ILE A 319 11.15 0.97 -0.04
N TYR A 320 10.74 1.64 1.04
CA TYR A 320 11.00 3.08 1.23
C TYR A 320 12.41 3.41 1.75
N PHE A 321 13.22 2.41 2.12
CA PHE A 321 14.62 2.64 2.49
C PHE A 321 15.56 2.58 1.29
N GLN A 322 15.03 2.41 0.07
CA GLN A 322 15.82 2.30 -1.15
C GLN A 322 15.80 3.56 -2.02
N PHE A 323 15.19 4.66 -1.54
CA PHE A 323 15.07 5.93 -2.25
C PHE A 323 15.75 7.08 -1.52
#